data_AF-A0A3Q4B539-F1
#
_entry.id   AF-A0A3Q4B539-F1
#
_cell.length_a   1.000
_cell.length_b   1.000
_cell.length_c   1.000
_cell.angle_alpha   90.00
_cell.angle_beta   90.00
_cell.angle_gamma   90.00
#
_symmetry.space_group_name_H-M   'P 1'
#
loop_
_entity.id
_entity.type
_entity.pdbx_description
1 polymer ?
#
loop_
_entity_poly.entity_id
_entity_poly.type
_entity_poly.pdbx_seq_one_letter_code
_entity_poly.pdbx_strand_id
1 'polypeptide(L)'
;LQTYFQVKELNKRVSGQAFEVILSPSTTDPKSELLLSPLKKKETSLDEINKKLEAAEERRKSQGIEVQKQFAEKREHEKEVLQKVLEESCNFSKMTQEKINQKMEANKESRVAQMAALTEKFKARDKKQEEVKKKLRQ
;
A
#
# COMPACT_ATOMS: atom_id res chain seq x y z
N LEU A 1 43.99 63.37 46.45
CA LEU A 1 43.07 62.91 45.38
C LEU A 1 42.80 61.44 45.63
N GLN A 2 41.60 61.11 46.12
CA GLN A 2 41.22 59.72 46.40
C GLN A 2 41.02 58.99 45.06
N THR A 3 41.81 57.96 44.79
CA THR A 3 41.71 57.15 43.57
C THR A 3 40.37 56.42 43.55
N TYR A 4 39.54 56.71 42.55
CA TYR A 4 38.16 56.22 42.40
C TYR A 4 38.06 54.81 41.78
N PHE A 5 39.18 54.09 41.63
CA PHE A 5 39.22 52.77 41.01
C PHE A 5 40.30 51.88 41.64
N GLN A 6 40.08 50.57 41.63
CA GLN A 6 40.99 49.55 42.14
C GLN A 6 41.53 48.69 40.99
N VAL A 7 42.84 48.43 40.97
CA VAL A 7 43.47 47.55 39.99
C VAL A 7 43.99 46.31 40.72
N LYS A 8 43.62 45.12 40.23
CA LYS A 8 44.08 43.82 40.73
C LYS A 8 44.89 43.14 39.64
N GLU A 9 46.20 43.05 39.83
CA GLU A 9 47.06 42.33 38.88
C GLU A 9 46.75 40.82 38.91
N LEU A 10 46.61 40.20 37.74
CA LEU A 10 46.28 38.78 37.62
C LEU A 10 47.50 37.96 37.20
N ASN A 11 48.17 38.36 36.12
CA ASN A 11 49.29 37.60 35.59
C ASN A 11 50.22 38.47 34.73
N LYS A 12 51.53 38.22 34.78
CA LYS A 12 52.51 38.80 33.87
C LYS A 12 53.26 37.67 33.18
N ARG A 13 53.33 37.73 31.85
CA ARG A 13 54.11 36.82 31.00
C ARG A 13 54.99 37.64 30.08
N VAL A 14 55.96 36.98 29.45
CA VAL A 14 56.85 37.62 28.47
C VAL A 14 56.05 38.28 27.32
N SER A 15 54.88 37.72 26.99
CA SER A 15 53.98 38.26 25.95
C SER A 15 53.04 39.38 26.42
N GLY A 16 52.99 39.72 27.71
CA GLY A 16 52.15 40.80 28.21
C GLY A 16 51.68 40.64 29.65
N GLN A 17 50.86 41.59 30.09
CA GLN A 17 50.32 41.66 31.44
C GLN A 17 48.79 41.70 31.44
N ALA A 18 48.18 40.96 32.36
CA ALA A 18 46.75 40.92 32.63
C ALA A 18 46.43 41.46 34.03
N PHE A 19 45.42 42.30 34.13
CA PHE A 19 44.91 42.87 35.37
C PHE A 19 43.40 43.14 35.24
N GLU A 20 42.72 43.16 36.37
CA GLU A 20 41.32 43.51 36.51
C GLU A 20 41.21 44.94 37.06
N VAL A 21 40.37 45.78 36.45
CA VAL A 21 40.11 47.16 36.93
C VAL A 21 38.67 47.25 37.39
N ILE A 22 38.49 47.60 38.67
CA ILE A 22 37.20 47.78 39.32
C ILE A 22 36.98 49.27 39.50
N LEU A 23 36.08 49.84 38.70
CA LEU A 23 35.72 51.27 38.75
C LEU A 23 34.70 51.58 39.87
N SER A 24 33.96 50.57 40.32
CA SER A 24 33.03 50.62 41.45
C SER A 24 32.82 49.21 42.01
N PRO A 25 32.88 48.98 43.34
CA PRO A 25 32.60 47.67 43.89
C PRO A 25 31.14 47.28 43.59
N SER A 26 30.92 46.13 42.97
CA SER A 26 29.57 45.61 42.70
C SER A 26 28.82 45.41 44.02
N THR A 27 27.66 46.06 44.17
CA THR A 27 26.72 45.82 45.28
C THR A 27 25.85 44.58 45.06
N THR A 28 26.02 43.90 43.93
CA THR A 28 25.20 42.76 43.53
C THR A 28 25.94 41.47 43.87
N ASP A 29 25.30 40.65 44.72
CA ASP A 29 25.75 39.32 45.14
C ASP A 29 26.22 38.52 43.91
N PRO A 30 27.46 37.97 43.89
CA PRO A 30 28.03 37.27 42.74
C PRO A 30 27.29 35.98 42.31
N LYS A 31 26.13 35.71 42.89
CA LYS A 31 25.30 34.52 42.65
C LYS A 31 24.16 34.70 41.66
N SER A 32 23.91 35.90 41.14
CA SER A 32 22.98 36.05 40.01
C SER A 32 23.71 35.79 38.68
N GLU A 33 24.28 34.60 38.56
CA GLU A 33 24.74 34.06 37.29
C GLU A 33 23.48 33.94 36.42
N LEU A 34 23.42 34.74 35.36
CA LEU A 34 22.43 34.59 34.30
C LEU A 34 22.45 33.11 33.87
N LEU A 35 21.44 32.34 34.28
CA LEU A 35 21.22 30.94 33.91
C LEU A 35 20.78 30.84 32.43
N LEU A 36 21.49 31.51 31.54
CA LEU A 36 21.36 31.39 30.09
C LEU A 36 22.38 30.41 29.51
N SER A 37 23.32 29.92 30.33
CA SER A 37 24.15 28.77 29.97
C SER A 37 23.32 27.49 30.12
N PRO A 38 23.40 26.54 29.17
CA PRO A 38 22.76 25.24 29.35
C PRO A 38 23.21 24.67 30.68
N LEU A 39 22.27 24.49 31.61
CA LEU A 39 22.45 23.80 32.88
C LEU A 39 23.35 22.59 32.62
N LYS A 40 24.50 22.49 33.32
CA LYS A 40 25.49 21.42 33.11
C LYS A 40 24.81 20.06 33.20
N LYS A 41 24.29 19.57 32.06
CA LYS A 41 23.66 18.25 31.96
C LYS A 41 24.82 17.28 32.08
N LYS A 42 24.63 16.20 32.85
CA LYS A 42 25.60 15.09 32.89
C LYS A 42 25.98 14.73 31.45
N GLU A 43 27.27 14.61 31.17
CA GLU A 43 27.74 14.17 29.86
C GLU A 43 27.04 12.85 29.53
N THR A 44 26.35 12.83 28.38
CA THR A 44 25.68 11.61 27.90
C THR A 44 26.75 10.56 27.63
N SER A 45 26.58 9.37 28.22
CA SER A 45 27.51 8.25 28.01
C SER A 45 27.53 7.84 26.54
N LEU A 46 28.64 7.26 26.09
CA LEU A 46 28.78 6.70 24.75
C LEU A 46 27.64 5.71 24.42
N ASP A 47 27.23 4.90 25.39
CA ASP A 47 26.13 3.94 25.22
C ASP A 47 24.77 4.62 24.97
N GLU A 48 24.50 5.74 25.64
CA GLU A 48 23.26 6.50 25.44
C GLU A 48 23.22 7.18 24.08
N ILE A 49 24.38 7.64 23.58
CA ILE A 49 24.53 8.19 22.24
C ILE A 49 24.28 7.10 21.19
N ASN A 50 24.95 5.95 21.34
CA ASN A 50 24.79 4.82 20.43
C ASN A 50 23.35 4.33 20.39
N LYS A 51 22.68 4.21 21.54
CA LYS A 51 21.26 3.82 21.61
C LYS A 51 20.35 4.79 20.85
N LYS A 52 20.62 6.10 20.91
CA LYS A 52 19.84 7.11 20.17
C LYS A 52 20.11 7.03 18.65
N LEU A 53 21.35 6.76 18.25
CA LEU A 53 21.70 6.58 16.84
C LEU A 53 21.04 5.33 16.26
N GLU A 54 21.09 4.21 16.98
CA GLU A 54 20.44 2.96 16.57
C GLU A 54 18.92 3.13 16.47
N ALA A 55 18.28 3.80 17.44
CA ALA A 55 16.84 4.10 17.37
C ALA A 55 16.46 5.03 16.20
N ALA A 56 17.37 5.91 15.75
CA ALA A 56 17.15 6.72 14.54
C ALA A 56 17.31 5.89 13.26
N GLU A 57 18.27 4.96 13.25
CA GLU A 57 18.48 4.02 12.15
C GLU A 57 17.32 3.04 11.98
N GLU A 58 16.80 2.47 13.07
CA GLU A 58 15.65 1.56 12.99
C GLU A 58 14.40 2.27 12.49
N ARG A 59 14.17 3.54 12.87
CA ARG A 59 13.10 4.35 12.30
C ARG A 59 13.27 4.57 10.79
N ARG A 60 14.51 4.83 10.34
CA ARG A 60 14.83 4.98 8.91
C ARG A 60 14.58 3.68 8.15
N LYS A 61 15.01 2.53 8.69
CA LYS A 61 14.79 1.21 8.08
C LYS A 61 13.30 0.87 8.03
N SER A 62 12.58 1.07 9.12
CA SER A 62 11.13 0.81 9.19
C SER A 62 10.35 1.61 8.15
N GLN A 63 10.67 2.90 7.97
CA GLN A 63 10.07 3.71 6.90
C GLN A 63 10.42 3.18 5.50
N GLY A 64 11.66 2.76 5.27
CA GLY A 64 12.08 2.15 4.01
C GLY A 64 11.31 0.87 3.68
N ILE A 65 11.11 0.00 4.68
CA ILE A 65 10.33 -1.24 4.54
C ILE A 65 8.87 -0.94 4.20
N GLU A 66 8.24 0.01 4.89
CA GLU A 66 6.84 0.39 4.65
C GLU A 66 6.66 0.94 3.22
N VAL A 67 7.57 1.80 2.77
CA VAL A 67 7.55 2.32 1.39
C VAL A 67 7.71 1.17 0.39
N GLN A 68 8.63 0.25 0.62
CA GLN A 68 8.84 -0.91 -0.26
C GLN A 68 7.61 -1.82 -0.32
N LYS A 69 6.94 -2.03 0.82
CA LYS A 69 5.68 -2.78 0.90
C LYS A 69 4.59 -2.13 0.06
N GLN A 70 4.40 -0.81 0.18
CA GLN A 70 3.42 -0.08 -0.64
C GLN A 70 3.72 -0.16 -2.14
N PHE A 71 5.00 -0.15 -2.53
CA PHE A 71 5.38 -0.39 -3.93
C PHE A 71 5.05 -1.81 -4.37
N ALA A 72 5.29 -2.82 -3.54
CA ALA A 72 4.95 -4.21 -3.85
C ALA A 72 3.42 -4.39 -4.03
N GLU A 73 2.61 -3.82 -3.12
CA GLU A 73 1.15 -3.85 -3.21
C GLU A 73 0.63 -3.21 -4.50
N LYS A 74 1.17 -2.05 -4.91
CA LYS A 74 0.80 -1.42 -6.18
C LYS A 74 1.15 -2.28 -7.39
N ARG A 75 2.30 -2.94 -7.36
CA ARG A 75 2.76 -3.84 -8.43
C ARG A 75 1.92 -5.11 -8.53
N GLU A 76 1.41 -5.60 -7.41
CA GLU A 76 0.46 -6.71 -7.38
C GLU A 76 -0.89 -6.28 -7.97
N HIS A 77 -1.41 -5.12 -7.55
CA HIS A 77 -2.66 -4.59 -8.09
C HIS A 77 -2.61 -4.35 -9.60
N GLU A 78 -1.49 -3.80 -10.13
CA GLU A 78 -1.28 -3.66 -11.57
C GLU A 78 -1.42 -4.99 -12.33
N LYS A 79 -0.86 -6.08 -11.76
CA LYS A 79 -0.95 -7.42 -12.36
C LYS A 79 -2.38 -7.96 -12.31
N GLU A 80 -3.06 -7.80 -11.17
CA GLU A 80 -4.45 -8.23 -11.01
C GLU A 80 -5.38 -7.54 -12.01
N VAL A 81 -5.22 -6.24 -12.20
CA VAL A 81 -6.02 -5.46 -13.17
C VAL A 81 -5.80 -5.99 -14.58
N LEU A 82 -4.55 -6.22 -14.99
CA LEU A 82 -4.24 -6.77 -16.32
C LEU A 82 -4.80 -8.17 -16.49
N GLN A 83 -4.65 -9.03 -15.49
CA GLN A 83 -5.21 -10.39 -15.51
C GLN A 83 -6.74 -10.36 -15.65
N LYS A 84 -7.42 -9.49 -14.90
CA LYS A 84 -8.87 -9.35 -14.94
C LYS A 84 -9.38 -8.94 -16.32
N VAL A 85 -8.70 -8.01 -16.99
CA VAL A 85 -9.05 -7.59 -18.37
C VAL A 85 -8.97 -8.79 -19.34
N LEU A 86 -7.93 -9.61 -19.22
CA LEU A 86 -7.77 -10.80 -20.05
C LEU A 86 -8.85 -11.85 -19.76
N GLU A 87 -9.16 -12.06 -18.48
CA GLU A 87 -10.16 -13.03 -18.04
C GLU A 87 -11.58 -12.63 -18.46
N GLU A 88 -11.95 -11.35 -18.34
CA GLU A 88 -13.25 -10.84 -18.79
C GLU A 88 -13.43 -11.00 -20.30
N SER A 89 -12.38 -10.73 -21.09
CA SER A 89 -12.39 -10.95 -22.54
C SER A 89 -12.60 -12.43 -22.90
N CYS A 90 -11.89 -13.32 -22.21
CA CYS A 90 -12.05 -14.76 -22.39
C CYS A 90 -13.46 -15.24 -22.01
N ASN A 91 -13.97 -14.76 -20.87
CA ASN A 91 -15.30 -15.11 -20.37
C ASN A 91 -16.41 -14.65 -21.32
N PHE A 92 -16.31 -13.45 -21.89
CA PHE A 92 -17.28 -12.97 -22.87
C PHE A 92 -17.34 -13.85 -24.12
N SER A 93 -16.17 -14.23 -24.66
CA SER A 93 -16.07 -15.13 -25.80
C SER A 93 -16.68 -16.49 -25.49
N LYS A 94 -16.32 -17.09 -24.35
CA LYS A 94 -16.82 -18.39 -23.89
C LYS A 94 -18.34 -18.39 -23.73
N MET A 95 -18.90 -17.42 -23.01
CA MET A 95 -20.35 -17.31 -22.81
C MET A 95 -21.09 -17.13 -24.14
N THR A 96 -20.54 -16.34 -25.06
CA THR A 96 -21.14 -16.13 -26.38
C THR A 96 -21.15 -17.42 -27.18
N GLN A 97 -20.04 -18.15 -27.18
CA GLN A 97 -19.91 -19.45 -27.86
C GLN A 97 -20.89 -20.48 -27.29
N GLU A 98 -20.96 -20.61 -25.96
CA GLU A 98 -21.87 -21.53 -25.28
C GLU A 98 -23.33 -21.22 -25.63
N LYS A 99 -23.72 -19.95 -25.63
CA LYS A 99 -25.07 -19.51 -25.98
C LYS A 99 -25.44 -19.81 -27.43
N ILE A 100 -24.51 -19.64 -28.36
CA ILE A 100 -24.71 -20.03 -29.77
C ILE A 100 -24.90 -21.54 -29.87
N ASN A 101 -24.01 -22.32 -29.25
CA ASN A 101 -24.07 -23.78 -29.26
C ASN A 101 -25.42 -24.28 -28.72
N GLN A 102 -25.86 -23.76 -27.56
CA GLN A 102 -27.16 -24.10 -26.98
C GLN A 102 -28.33 -23.81 -27.92
N LYS A 103 -28.34 -22.62 -28.55
CA LYS A 103 -29.40 -22.27 -29.51
C LYS A 103 -29.39 -23.18 -30.75
N MET A 104 -28.22 -23.55 -31.23
CA MET A 104 -28.09 -24.45 -32.38
C MET A 104 -28.58 -25.86 -32.06
N GLU A 105 -28.23 -26.40 -30.89
CA GLU A 105 -28.72 -27.72 -30.47
C GLU A 105 -30.23 -27.71 -30.23
N ALA A 106 -30.76 -26.72 -29.51
CA ALA A 106 -32.21 -26.59 -29.33
C ALA A 106 -32.98 -26.47 -30.66
N ASN A 107 -32.40 -25.78 -31.65
CA ASN A 107 -32.99 -25.70 -32.99
C ASN A 107 -32.97 -27.05 -33.71
N LYS A 108 -31.85 -27.79 -33.64
CA LYS A 108 -31.73 -29.14 -34.22
C LYS A 108 -32.75 -30.08 -33.61
N GLU A 109 -32.84 -30.13 -32.28
CA GLU A 109 -33.81 -30.96 -31.56
C GLU A 109 -35.24 -30.59 -31.93
N SER A 110 -35.56 -29.30 -31.98
CA SER A 110 -36.89 -28.81 -32.39
C SER A 110 -37.25 -29.26 -33.82
N ARG A 111 -36.29 -29.18 -34.75
CA ARG A 111 -36.51 -29.63 -36.13
C ARG A 111 -36.69 -31.15 -36.21
N VAL A 112 -35.91 -31.91 -35.46
CA VAL A 112 -36.04 -33.38 -35.38
C VAL A 112 -37.41 -33.76 -34.82
N ALA A 113 -37.85 -33.12 -33.74
CA ALA A 113 -39.15 -33.36 -33.12
C ALA A 113 -40.31 -33.06 -34.10
N GLN A 114 -40.24 -31.94 -34.83
CA GLN A 114 -41.24 -31.61 -35.85
C GLN A 114 -41.30 -32.65 -36.97
N MET A 115 -40.14 -33.09 -37.48
CA MET A 115 -40.07 -34.12 -38.52
C MET A 115 -40.57 -35.49 -38.02
N ALA A 116 -40.25 -35.85 -36.78
CA ALA A 116 -40.73 -37.07 -36.15
C ALA A 116 -42.26 -37.06 -36.01
N ALA A 117 -42.84 -35.95 -35.53
CA ALA A 117 -44.29 -35.80 -35.39
C ALA A 117 -45.01 -35.88 -36.75
N LEU A 118 -44.45 -35.30 -37.82
CA LEU A 118 -45.00 -35.44 -39.17
C LEU A 118 -44.94 -36.91 -39.65
N THR A 119 -43.80 -37.57 -39.42
CA THR A 119 -43.60 -38.97 -39.81
C THR A 119 -44.59 -39.90 -39.10
N GLU A 120 -44.82 -39.70 -37.80
CA GLU A 120 -45.81 -40.47 -37.04
C GLU A 120 -47.24 -40.25 -37.58
N LYS A 121 -47.61 -39.00 -37.90
CA LYS A 121 -48.91 -38.70 -38.51
C LYS A 121 -49.11 -39.43 -39.84
N PHE A 122 -48.09 -39.48 -40.70
CA PHE A 122 -48.17 -40.23 -41.96
C PHE A 122 -48.33 -41.73 -41.72
N LYS A 123 -47.49 -42.33 -40.86
CA LYS A 123 -47.59 -43.75 -40.48
C LYS A 123 -48.96 -44.12 -39.92
N ALA A 124 -49.56 -43.26 -39.09
CA ALA A 124 -50.90 -43.46 -38.55
C ALA A 124 -51.98 -43.44 -39.64
N ARG A 125 -51.87 -42.56 -40.65
CA ARG A 125 -52.79 -42.55 -41.80
C ARG A 125 -52.64 -43.81 -42.65
N ASP A 126 -51.42 -44.24 -42.91
CA ASP A 126 -51.16 -45.46 -43.70
C ASP A 126 -51.74 -46.70 -43.00
N LYS A 127 -51.53 -46.82 -41.68
CA LYS A 127 -52.11 -47.90 -40.88
C LYS A 127 -53.65 -47.90 -40.98
N LYS A 128 -54.28 -46.73 -40.86
CA LYS A 128 -55.73 -46.60 -41.02
C LYS A 128 -56.22 -47.01 -42.41
N GLN A 129 -55.48 -46.67 -43.47
CA GLN A 129 -55.82 -47.08 -44.83
C GLN A 129 -55.74 -48.61 -45.00
N GLU A 130 -54.71 -49.25 -44.46
CA GLU A 130 -54.56 -50.71 -44.50
C GLU A 130 -55.66 -51.42 -43.71
N GLU A 131 -56.05 -50.90 -42.55
CA GLU A 131 -57.19 -51.42 -41.79
C GLU A 131 -58.51 -51.33 -42.58
N VAL A 132 -58.76 -50.21 -43.27
CA VAL A 132 -59.95 -50.06 -44.14
C VAL A 132 -59.91 -51.05 -45.29
N LYS A 133 -58.77 -51.20 -45.98
CA LYS A 133 -58.61 -52.19 -47.07
C LYS A 133 -58.84 -53.62 -46.58
N LYS A 134 -58.36 -53.96 -45.39
CA LYS A 134 -58.57 -55.28 -44.78
C LYS A 134 -60.06 -55.54 -44.50
N LYS A 135 -60.77 -54.55 -43.96
CA LYS A 135 -62.23 -54.65 -43.71
C LYS A 135 -63.04 -54.84 -45.00
N LEU A 136 -62.64 -54.21 -46.10
CA LEU A 136 -63.30 -54.38 -47.40
C LEU A 136 -63.06 -55.75 -48.07
N ARG A 137 -62.05 -56.51 -47.59
CA ARG A 137 -61.71 -57.84 -48.11
C ARG A 137 -62.32 -58.98 -47.28
N GLN A 138 -62.98 -58.67 -46.18
CA GLN A 138 -63.73 -59.60 -45.33
C GLN A 138 -65.20 -59.55 -45.70
#